data_AF-A0A940TT57-F1
#
_entry.id   AF-A0A940TT57-F1
#
_cell.length_a   1.000
_cell.length_b   1.000
_cell.length_c   1.000
_cell.angle_alpha   90.00
_cell.angle_beta   90.00
_cell.angle_gamma   90.00
#
_symmetry.space_group_name_H-M   'P 1'
#
loop_
_entity.id
_entity.type
_entity.pdbx_description
1 polymer ?
#
loop_
_entity_poly.entity_id
_entity_poly.type
_entity_poly.pdbx_seq_one_letter_code
_entity_poly.pdbx_strand_id
1 'polypeptide(L)'
;MKNAALKSHLLDKGFIDMVAYELFSFDEKSGYEFIGILPERRKDPKRITNESVVNWGRMVLGTRSEGKKILFNRVAMEDVTGRTFG
;
A
#
# COMPACT_ATOMS: atom_id res chain seq x y z
N MET A 1 -16.66 -4.59 23.77
CA MET A 1 -15.77 -5.64 24.37
C MET A 1 -15.32 -6.70 23.36
N LYS A 2 -16.15 -7.17 22.41
CA LYS A 2 -15.75 -8.23 21.45
C LYS A 2 -14.64 -7.85 20.46
N ASN A 3 -14.55 -6.58 20.04
CA ASN A 3 -13.56 -6.13 19.05
C ASN A 3 -12.11 -6.12 19.56
N ALA A 4 -11.89 -5.88 20.85
CA ALA A 4 -10.53 -5.83 21.41
C ALA A 4 -9.90 -7.23 21.51
N ALA A 5 -10.70 -8.23 21.91
CA ALA A 5 -10.26 -9.62 21.97
C ALA A 5 -10.01 -10.22 20.57
N LEU A 6 -10.87 -9.90 19.60
CA LEU A 6 -10.67 -10.31 18.21
C LEU A 6 -9.39 -9.69 17.62
N LYS A 7 -9.16 -8.39 17.88
CA LYS A 7 -7.95 -7.70 17.45
C LYS A 7 -6.70 -8.26 18.14
N SER A 8 -6.72 -8.53 19.44
CA SER A 8 -5.59 -9.18 20.13
C SER A 8 -5.27 -10.55 19.54
N HIS A 9 -6.30 -11.37 19.29
CA HIS A 9 -6.13 -12.72 18.74
C HIS A 9 -5.61 -12.72 17.29
N LEU A 10 -6.01 -11.73 16.49
CA LEU A 10 -5.52 -11.58 15.12
C LEU A 10 -4.08 -10.98 15.09
N LEU A 11 -3.71 -10.14 16.07
CA LEU A 11 -2.33 -9.68 16.29
C LEU A 11 -1.41 -10.85 16.66
N ASP A 12 -1.85 -11.69 17.61
CA ASP A 12 -1.11 -12.88 18.07
C ASP A 12 -0.91 -13.93 16.96
N LYS A 13 -1.79 -13.94 15.96
CA LYS A 13 -1.71 -14.83 14.78
C LYS A 13 -1.06 -14.18 13.55
N GLY A 14 -0.62 -12.92 13.63
CA GLY A 14 0.07 -12.22 12.54
C GLY A 14 -0.83 -11.72 11.40
N PHE A 15 -2.15 -11.59 11.61
CA PHE A 15 -3.14 -11.30 10.56
C PHE A 15 -3.48 -9.80 10.35
N ILE A 16 -2.99 -8.86 11.17
CA ILE A 16 -3.43 -7.42 11.10
C ILE A 16 -2.33 -6.41 10.78
N ASP A 17 -1.11 -6.87 10.53
CA ASP A 17 0.04 -5.96 10.48
C ASP A 17 0.63 -5.79 9.08
N MET A 18 -0.08 -6.23 8.04
CA MET A 18 0.38 -5.99 6.67
C MET A 18 0.14 -4.53 6.31
N VAL A 19 1.20 -3.84 5.90
CA VAL A 19 1.11 -2.46 5.42
C VAL A 19 1.06 -2.51 3.90
N ALA A 20 0.27 -1.63 3.29
CA ALA A 20 0.39 -1.35 1.86
C ALA A 20 0.47 0.15 1.61
N TYR A 21 0.89 0.47 0.39
CA TYR A 21 0.94 1.83 -0.10
C TYR A 21 0.01 1.92 -1.30
N GLU A 22 -0.99 2.79 -1.24
CA GLU A 22 -1.82 3.15 -2.40
C GLU A 22 -1.17 4.34 -3.09
N LEU A 23 -0.87 4.21 -4.38
CA LEU A 23 -0.14 5.23 -5.13
C LEU A 23 -1.02 5.92 -6.16
N PHE A 24 -0.78 7.22 -6.30
CA PHE A 24 -1.43 8.10 -7.25
C PHE A 24 -0.38 8.94 -7.99
N SER A 25 -0.63 9.24 -9.26
CA SER A 25 0.05 10.33 -9.96
C SER A 25 -0.81 11.57 -9.96
N PHE A 26 -0.15 12.72 -9.97
CA PHE A 26 -0.83 14.01 -10.10
C PHE A 26 -0.12 14.89 -11.11
N ASP A 27 -0.90 15.47 -12.02
CA ASP A 27 -0.52 16.61 -12.85
C ASP A 27 -1.72 17.55 -13.03
N GLU A 28 -1.47 18.81 -13.41
CA GLU A 28 -2.53 19.83 -13.53
C GLU A 28 -3.54 19.54 -14.65
N LYS A 29 -3.19 18.70 -15.65
CA LYS A 29 -4.03 18.41 -16.80
C LYS A 29 -4.99 17.26 -16.52
N SER A 30 -4.51 16.22 -15.87
CA SER A 30 -5.20 14.94 -15.64
C SER A 30 -5.76 14.85 -14.22
N GLY A 31 -5.31 15.71 -13.31
CA GLY A 31 -5.64 15.62 -11.89
C GLY A 31 -4.99 14.40 -11.24
N TYR A 32 -5.69 13.80 -10.28
CA TYR A 32 -5.23 12.59 -9.59
C TYR A 32 -5.59 11.34 -10.41
N GLU A 33 -4.61 10.49 -10.65
CA GLU A 33 -4.79 9.20 -11.33
C GLU A 33 -4.24 8.08 -10.45
N PHE A 34 -5.01 7.00 -10.31
CA PHE A 34 -4.58 5.82 -9.56
C PHE A 34 -3.49 5.04 -10.32
N ILE A 35 -2.41 4.68 -9.63
CA ILE A 35 -1.31 3.87 -10.19
C ILE A 35 -1.47 2.40 -9.78
N GLY A 36 -1.64 2.15 -8.49
CA GLY A 36 -1.67 0.78 -7.96
C GLY A 36 -1.40 0.70 -6.46
N ILE A 37 -1.46 -0.52 -5.94
CA ILE A 37 -1.16 -0.84 -4.54
C ILE A 37 0.17 -1.57 -4.47
N LEU A 38 1.07 -1.12 -3.60
CA LEU A 38 2.32 -1.80 -3.25
C LEU A 38 2.19 -2.43 -1.84
N PRO A 39 1.91 -3.74 -1.75
CA PRO A 39 1.99 -4.49 -0.49
C PRO A 39 3.40 -4.50 0.07
N GLU A 40 3.58 -4.17 1.35
CA GLU A 40 4.82 -4.46 2.07
C GLU A 40 4.81 -5.94 2.47
N ARG A 41 5.73 -6.70 1.85
CA ARG A 41 5.87 -8.16 2.04
C ARG A 41 7.11 -8.53 2.84
N ARG A 42 7.95 -7.57 3.21
CA ARG A 42 9.17 -7.78 3.99
C ARG A 42 8.81 -7.92 5.46
N LYS A 43 9.57 -8.77 6.14
CA LYS A 43 9.46 -8.98 7.60
C LYS A 43 9.83 -7.74 8.41
N ASP A 44 10.74 -6.91 7.89
CA ASP A 44 11.07 -5.62 8.50
C ASP A 44 10.50 -4.46 7.67
N PRO A 45 9.35 -3.90 8.07
CA PRO A 45 8.72 -2.79 7.36
C PRO A 45 9.47 -1.46 7.52
N LYS A 46 10.47 -1.36 8.42
CA LYS A 46 11.26 -0.12 8.55
C LYS A 46 12.23 0.09 7.39
N ARG A 47 12.47 -0.94 6.58
CA ARG A 47 13.36 -0.87 5.41
C ARG A 47 12.76 -0.09 4.24
N ILE A 48 11.43 -0.05 4.10
CA ILE A 48 10.81 0.71 3.01
C ILE A 48 10.77 2.20 3.35
N THR A 49 11.37 2.99 2.46
CA THR A 49 11.39 4.45 2.57
C THR A 49 10.31 5.06 1.69
N ASN A 50 9.88 6.28 2.01
CA ASN A 50 9.00 7.08 1.14
C ASN A 50 9.57 7.17 -0.29
N GLU A 51 10.89 7.29 -0.42
CA GLU A 51 11.59 7.30 -1.71
C GLU A 51 11.43 5.98 -2.46
N SER A 52 11.53 4.84 -1.78
CA SER A 52 11.33 3.53 -2.40
C SER A 52 9.92 3.37 -2.98
N VAL A 53 8.90 3.88 -2.26
CA VAL A 53 7.51 3.87 -2.72
C VAL A 53 7.34 4.75 -3.94
N VAL A 54 7.87 5.98 -3.90
CA VAL A 54 7.82 6.92 -5.04
C VAL A 54 8.55 6.35 -6.27
N ASN A 55 9.72 5.76 -6.09
CA ASN A 55 10.50 5.16 -7.18
C ASN A 55 9.78 3.96 -7.79
N TRP A 56 9.07 3.15 -6.98
CA TRP A 56 8.21 2.10 -7.50
C TRP A 56 7.08 2.67 -8.37
N GLY A 57 6.41 3.75 -7.94
CA GLY A 57 5.39 4.43 -8.73
C GLY A 57 5.91 4.95 -10.07
N ARG A 58 7.12 5.55 -10.08
CA ARG A 58 7.79 5.97 -11.33
C ARG A 58 8.11 4.78 -12.24
N MET A 59 8.58 3.68 -11.68
CA MET A 59 8.88 2.46 -12.43
C MET A 59 7.64 1.88 -13.10
N VAL A 60 6.49 1.86 -12.41
CA VAL A 60 5.21 1.39 -12.97
C VAL A 60 4.74 2.28 -14.13
N LEU A 61 4.86 3.60 -13.98
CA LEU A 61 4.44 4.55 -15.02
C LEU A 61 5.43 4.67 -16.19
N GLY A 62 6.70 4.37 -15.98
CA GLY A 62 7.76 4.54 -16.96
C GLY A 62 7.87 6.01 -17.41
N THR A 63 7.94 6.21 -18.73
CA THR A 63 8.01 7.55 -19.34
C THR A 63 6.78 8.43 -19.03
N ARG A 64 5.63 7.83 -18.71
CA ARG A 64 4.41 8.57 -18.34
C ARG A 64 4.51 9.27 -16.98
N SER A 65 5.56 9.00 -16.20
CA SER A 65 5.84 9.72 -14.95
C SER A 65 6.47 11.10 -15.16
N GLU A 66 6.95 11.43 -16.37
CA GLU A 66 7.58 12.71 -16.65
C GLU A 66 6.60 13.87 -16.41
N GLY A 67 7.02 14.84 -15.59
CA GLY A 67 6.17 15.96 -15.18
C GLY A 67 5.09 15.63 -14.14
N LYS A 68 4.93 14.36 -13.74
CA LYS A 68 3.95 13.96 -12.71
C LYS A 68 4.56 13.90 -11.31
N LYS A 69 3.80 14.35 -10.32
CA LYS A 69 4.09 14.05 -8.90
C LYS A 69 3.60 12.65 -8.59
N ILE A 70 4.34 11.91 -7.78
CA ILE A 70 3.89 10.62 -7.22
C ILE A 70 3.53 10.85 -5.76
N LEU A 71 2.32 10.46 -5.39
CA LEU A 71 1.76 10.59 -4.06
C LEU A 71 1.34 9.22 -3.57
N PHE A 72 1.33 9.01 -2.25
CA PHE A 72 0.92 7.73 -1.70
C PHE A 72 0.31 7.86 -0.31
N ASN A 73 -0.62 6.95 -0.01
CA ASN A 73 -1.17 6.74 1.32
C ASN A 73 -0.65 5.42 1.88
N ARG A 74 -0.22 5.43 3.15
CA ARG A 74 0.09 4.20 3.88
C ARG A 74 -1.21 3.64 4.47
N VAL A 75 -1.61 2.46 4.04
CA VAL A 75 -2.82 1.78 4.51
C VAL A 75 -2.45 0.53 5.30
N ALA A 76 -3.21 0.23 6.35
CA ALA A 76 -3.14 -1.07 7.00
C ALA A 76 -4.05 -2.03 6.23
N MET A 77 -3.51 -3.19 5.85
CA MET A 77 -4.27 -4.28 5.30
C MET A 77 -4.66 -5.22 6.44
N GLU A 78 -5.97 -5.31 6.67
CA GLU A 78 -6.53 -6.48 7.33
C GLU A 78 -6.37 -7.62 6.34
N ASP A 79 -5.62 -8.67 6.69
CA ASP A 79 -5.51 -9.86 5.84
C ASP A 79 -6.84 -10.61 5.88
N VAL A 80 -7.83 -10.08 5.16
CA VAL A 80 -8.97 -10.86 4.72
C VAL A 80 -8.41 -11.70 3.60
N THR A 81 -7.80 -12.82 4.00
CA THR A 81 -7.36 -13.93 3.14
C THR A 81 -8.22 -13.93 1.89
N GLY A 82 -7.60 -13.78 0.72
CA GLY A 82 -8.28 -13.84 -0.58
C GLY A 82 -8.99 -15.17 -0.75
N ARG A 83 -10.17 -15.33 -0.14
CA ARG A 83 -11.12 -16.37 -0.45
C ARG A 83 -11.66 -15.98 -1.81
N THR A 84 -11.04 -16.52 -2.84
CA THR A 84 -11.77 -16.83 -4.06
C THR A 84 -12.93 -17.72 -3.61
N PHE A 85 -14.14 -17.17 -3.59
CA PHE A 85 -15.33 -17.99 -3.75
C PHE A 85 -15.23 -18.52 -5.18
N GLY A 86 -14.65 -19.70 -5.33
CA GLY A 86 -14.78 -20.52 -6.54
C GLY A 86 -16.15 -21.18 -6.57
#